data_AF-A0A1J5NK74-F1
#
_entry.id   AF-A0A1J5NK74-F1
#
_cell.length_a   1.000
_cell.length_b   1.000
_cell.length_c   1.000
_cell.angle_alpha   90.00
_cell.angle_beta   90.00
_cell.angle_gamma   90.00
#
_symmetry.space_group_name_H-M   'P 1'
#
loop_
_entity.id
_entity.type
_entity.pdbx_description
1 polymer ?
#
loop_
_entity_poly.entity_id
_entity_poly.type
_entity_poly.pdbx_seq_one_letter_code
_entity_poly.pdbx_strand_id
1 'polypeptide(L)'
;MSMRFDQERKRIICRWEEPTKVVMNKKEGLINRSRMITVKVNDNGKLNSKDRKRHADHPMFPIISRFNQMLNSIECYPKCENEYRCAVCGATRGVSPHFDTESQSIVWLCKEHLDNSPKLDA
;
A
#
# COMPACT_ATOMS: atom_id res chain seq x y z
N MET A 1 -3.50 0.71 -8.91
CA MET A 1 -3.62 0.75 -7.42
C MET A 1 -2.21 0.71 -6.86
N SER A 2 -1.93 1.38 -5.74
CA SER A 2 -0.68 1.22 -5.00
C SER A 2 -0.95 0.89 -3.54
N MET A 3 -0.12 0.05 -2.94
CA MET A 3 -0.22 -0.27 -1.53
C MET A 3 1.17 -0.43 -0.92
N ARG A 4 1.39 0.21 0.24
CA ARG A 4 2.69 0.21 0.94
C ARG A 4 2.52 0.20 2.45
N PHE A 5 3.55 -0.26 3.15
CA PHE A 5 3.64 -0.11 4.61
C PHE A 5 4.56 1.06 4.95
N ASP A 6 3.98 2.07 5.57
CA ASP A 6 4.69 3.20 6.17
C ASP A 6 5.19 2.80 7.57
N GLN A 7 6.45 2.38 7.66
CA GLN A 7 7.06 1.88 8.89
C GLN A 7 7.10 2.95 9.99
N GLU A 8 7.42 4.20 9.63
CA GLU A 8 7.50 5.34 10.55
C GLU A 8 6.14 5.61 11.20
N ARG A 9 5.07 5.64 10.39
CA ARG A 9 3.71 5.91 10.88
C ARG A 9 2.97 4.66 11.33
N LYS A 10 3.57 3.48 11.18
CA LYS A 10 2.99 2.14 11.43
C LYS A 10 1.63 1.98 10.75
N ARG A 11 1.58 2.25 9.43
CA ARG A 11 0.34 2.27 8.65
C ARG A 11 0.48 1.58 7.31
N ILE A 12 -0.48 0.71 6.98
CA ILE A 12 -0.67 0.26 5.60
C ILE A 12 -1.50 1.31 4.88
N ILE A 13 -1.02 1.78 3.75
CA ILE A 13 -1.66 2.79 2.91
C ILE A 13 -2.00 2.12 1.58
N CYS A 14 -3.29 2.06 1.24
CA CYS A 14 -3.80 1.57 -0.04
C CYS A 14 -4.43 2.74 -0.79
N ARG A 15 -4.00 2.99 -2.03
CA ARG A 15 -4.47 4.08 -2.90
C ARG A 15 -4.92 3.52 -4.25
N TRP A 16 -6.02 4.04 -4.76
CA TRP A 16 -6.52 3.68 -6.08
C TRP A 16 -7.23 4.87 -6.73
N GLU A 17 -7.51 4.75 -8.01
CA GLU A 17 -8.32 5.71 -8.75
C GLU A 17 -9.68 5.10 -9.04
N GLU A 18 -10.72 5.92 -8.94
CA GLU A 18 -12.09 5.51 -9.24
C GLU A 18 -12.76 6.58 -10.12
N PRO A 19 -13.40 6.19 -11.24
CA PRO A 19 -14.12 7.12 -12.09
C PRO A 19 -15.32 7.69 -11.33
N THR A 20 -15.36 9.00 -11.20
CA THR A 20 -16.43 9.73 -10.54
C THR A 20 -17.13 10.62 -11.57
N LYS A 21 -18.46 10.49 -11.66
CA LYS A 21 -19.29 11.40 -12.46
C LYS A 21 -19.20 12.82 -11.90
N VAL A 22 -18.95 13.78 -12.77
CA VAL A 22 -18.99 15.21 -12.46
C VAL A 22 -19.92 15.91 -13.45
N VAL A 23 -20.69 16.86 -12.94
CA VAL A 23 -21.55 17.71 -13.76
C VAL A 23 -21.01 19.13 -13.66
N MET A 24 -20.57 19.69 -14.79
CA MET A 24 -20.16 21.09 -14.89
C MET A 24 -20.94 21.75 -16.03
N ASN A 25 -21.62 22.87 -15.74
CA ASN A 25 -22.36 23.65 -16.74
C ASN A 25 -23.30 22.81 -17.62
N LYS A 26 -24.11 21.93 -16.99
CA LYS A 26 -25.05 21.00 -17.67
C LYS A 26 -24.38 19.95 -18.59
N LYS A 27 -23.06 19.80 -18.56
CA LYS A 27 -22.34 18.71 -19.24
C LYS A 27 -21.88 17.68 -18.21
N GLU A 28 -22.18 16.42 -18.48
CA GLU A 28 -21.67 15.29 -17.70
C GLU A 28 -20.28 14.89 -18.20
N GLY A 29 -19.40 14.54 -17.26
CA GLY A 29 -18.09 13.99 -17.55
C GLY A 29 -17.68 12.96 -16.50
N LEU A 30 -16.64 12.19 -16.80
CA LEU A 30 -15.99 11.28 -15.86
C LEU A 30 -14.61 11.82 -15.54
N ILE A 31 -14.29 11.94 -14.25
CA ILE A 31 -12.93 12.21 -13.80
C ILE A 31 -12.46 11.05 -12.91
N ASN A 32 -11.20 10.66 -13.05
CA ASN A 32 -10.59 9.73 -12.10
C ASN A 32 -10.30 10.48 -10.81
N ARG A 33 -10.92 10.08 -9.70
CA ARG A 33 -10.60 10.61 -8.37
C ARG A 33 -9.74 9.62 -7.61
N SER A 34 -8.67 10.14 -7.00
CA SER A 34 -7.87 9.37 -6.06
C SER A 34 -8.68 9.05 -4.79
N ARG A 35 -8.58 7.79 -4.35
CA ARG A 35 -9.16 7.25 -3.12
C ARG A 35 -8.06 6.60 -2.29
N MET A 36 -8.27 6.52 -0.98
CA MET A 36 -7.29 5.96 -0.07
C MET A 36 -7.95 5.31 1.15
N ILE A 37 -7.40 4.17 1.57
CA ILE A 37 -7.60 3.59 2.89
C ILE A 37 -6.26 3.57 3.60
N THR A 38 -6.27 3.94 4.87
CA THR A 38 -5.10 3.86 5.74
C THR A 38 -5.47 3.07 6.99
N VAL A 39 -4.77 1.97 7.23
CA VAL A 39 -5.00 1.09 8.39
C VAL A 39 -3.79 1.13 9.30
N LYS A 40 -4.00 1.46 10.57
CA LYS A 40 -2.93 1.40 11.58
C LYS A 40 -2.57 -0.06 11.89
N VAL A 41 -1.28 -0.34 12.00
CA VAL A 41 -0.75 -1.64 12.41
C VAL A 41 -0.04 -1.48 13.75
N ASN A 42 -0.20 -2.47 14.63
CA ASN A 42 0.50 -2.52 15.90
C ASN A 42 1.87 -3.21 15.75
N ASP A 43 2.69 -3.11 16.78
CA ASP A 43 4.05 -3.66 16.81
C ASP A 43 4.11 -5.19 16.70
N ASN A 44 2.99 -5.86 16.99
CA ASN A 44 2.80 -7.30 16.81
C ASN A 44 2.15 -7.67 15.46
N GLY A 45 2.13 -6.76 14.49
CA GLY A 45 1.58 -6.99 13.16
C GLY A 45 0.04 -7.10 13.09
N LYS A 46 -0.67 -6.83 14.19
CA LYS A 46 -2.14 -6.80 14.21
C LYS A 46 -2.67 -5.47 13.67
N LEU A 47 -3.59 -5.55 12.72
CA LEU A 47 -4.37 -4.40 12.26
C LEU A 47 -5.20 -3.82 13.41
N ASN A 48 -5.29 -2.49 13.48
CA ASN A 48 -6.08 -1.80 14.49
C ASN A 48 -7.56 -2.21 14.41
N SER A 49 -8.15 -2.51 15.56
CA SER A 49 -9.52 -3.02 15.64
C SER A 49 -10.57 -2.04 15.13
N LYS A 50 -10.38 -0.73 15.34
CA LYS A 50 -11.29 0.32 14.88
C LYS A 50 -11.24 0.45 13.36
N ASP A 51 -10.04 0.46 12.78
CA ASP A 51 -9.87 0.53 11.33
C ASP A 51 -10.39 -0.75 10.65
N ARG A 52 -10.14 -1.93 11.24
CA ARG A 52 -10.66 -3.22 10.76
C ARG A 52 -12.20 -3.22 10.71
N LYS A 53 -12.86 -2.74 11.76
CA LYS A 53 -14.33 -2.65 11.80
C LYS A 53 -14.85 -1.64 10.78
N ARG A 54 -14.22 -0.48 10.66
CA ARG A 54 -14.62 0.58 9.73
C ARG A 54 -14.57 0.14 8.26
N HIS A 55 -13.58 -0.67 7.91
CA HIS A 55 -13.30 -1.04 6.52
C HIS A 55 -13.69 -2.49 6.17
N ALA A 56 -14.35 -3.21 7.07
CA ALA A 56 -14.66 -4.64 6.91
C ALA A 56 -15.35 -4.96 5.58
N ASP A 57 -16.29 -4.13 5.16
CA ASP A 57 -17.09 -4.33 3.94
C ASP A 57 -16.49 -3.65 2.70
N HIS A 58 -15.33 -3.01 2.82
CA HIS A 58 -14.71 -2.32 1.70
C HIS A 58 -13.97 -3.31 0.78
N PRO A 59 -14.15 -3.26 -0.56
CA PRO A 59 -13.53 -4.22 -1.49
C PRO A 59 -11.99 -4.30 -1.42
N MET A 60 -11.34 -3.19 -1.06
CA MET A 60 -9.87 -3.15 -0.88
C MET A 60 -9.38 -3.77 0.43
N PHE A 61 -10.23 -3.94 1.44
CA PHE A 61 -9.81 -4.40 2.76
C PHE A 61 -9.27 -5.85 2.78
N PRO A 62 -9.85 -6.83 2.04
CA PRO A 62 -9.24 -8.14 1.87
C PRO A 62 -7.81 -8.10 1.32
N ILE A 63 -7.54 -7.20 0.37
CA ILE A 63 -6.21 -7.02 -0.24
C ILE A 63 -5.23 -6.45 0.81
N ILE A 64 -5.67 -5.46 1.59
CA ILE A 64 -4.91 -4.91 2.72
C ILE A 64 -4.58 -6.01 3.75
N SER A 65 -5.55 -6.85 4.10
CA SER A 65 -5.37 -7.96 5.03
C SER A 65 -4.36 -8.98 4.52
N ARG A 66 -4.40 -9.31 3.22
CA ARG A 66 -3.43 -10.21 2.58
C ARG A 66 -2.02 -9.64 2.64
N PHE A 67 -1.84 -8.37 2.29
CA PHE A 67 -0.53 -7.73 2.39
C PHE A 67 -0.02 -7.68 3.83
N ASN A 68 -0.88 -7.42 4.82
CA ASN A 68 -0.53 -7.52 6.23
C ASN A 68 -0.09 -8.95 6.61
N GLN A 69 -0.76 -9.98 6.12
CA GLN A 69 -0.35 -11.38 6.35
C GLN A 69 1.03 -11.67 5.76
N MET A 70 1.30 -11.18 4.55
CA MET A 70 2.63 -11.32 3.93
C MET A 70 3.70 -10.62 4.77
N LEU A 71 3.44 -9.39 5.25
CA LEU A 71 4.36 -8.68 6.16
C LEU A 71 4.61 -9.43 7.47
N ASN A 72 3.59 -10.10 8.02
CA ASN A 72 3.75 -10.95 9.20
C ASN A 72 4.60 -12.20 8.88
N SER A 73 4.43 -12.82 7.71
CA SER A 73 5.18 -14.02 7.33
C SER A 73 6.68 -13.79 7.17
N ILE A 74 7.09 -12.55 6.88
CA ILE A 74 8.49 -12.13 6.78
C ILE A 74 8.97 -11.41 8.04
N GLU A 75 8.22 -11.51 9.14
CA GLU A 75 8.54 -10.92 10.44
C GLU A 75 8.81 -9.41 10.41
N CYS A 76 8.16 -8.65 9.52
CA CYS A 76 8.52 -7.25 9.31
C CYS A 76 8.14 -6.30 10.48
N TYR A 77 7.40 -6.79 11.48
CA TYR A 77 6.97 -6.00 12.63
C TYR A 77 7.83 -6.29 13.87
N PRO A 78 8.18 -5.28 14.69
CA PRO A 78 7.72 -3.88 14.61
C PRO A 78 8.44 -3.03 13.55
N LYS A 79 9.57 -3.51 13.02
CA LYS A 79 10.40 -2.79 12.05
C LYS A 79 11.24 -3.79 11.26
N CYS A 80 11.38 -3.55 9.96
CA CYS A 80 12.18 -4.36 9.03
C CYS A 80 13.08 -3.49 8.14
N GLU A 81 13.27 -2.22 8.54
CA GLU A 81 14.17 -1.29 7.87
C GLU A 81 15.62 -1.77 7.97
N ASN A 82 16.36 -1.65 6.86
CA ASN A 82 17.75 -2.09 6.66
C ASN A 82 17.96 -3.62 6.46
N GLU A 83 16.93 -4.44 6.57
CA GLU A 83 17.02 -5.87 6.22
C GLU A 83 16.93 -6.10 4.71
N TYR A 84 16.23 -5.20 4.01
CA TYR A 84 15.92 -5.32 2.59
C TYR A 84 16.51 -4.17 1.78
N ARG A 85 16.73 -4.43 0.49
CA ARG A 85 17.26 -3.46 -0.48
C ARG A 85 16.21 -3.06 -1.48
N CYS A 86 16.31 -1.84 -1.97
CA CYS A 86 15.49 -1.39 -3.08
C CYS A 86 15.71 -2.28 -4.31
N ALA A 87 14.64 -2.82 -4.87
CA ALA A 87 14.68 -3.68 -6.04
C ALA A 87 15.20 -2.98 -7.32
N VAL A 88 15.22 -1.64 -7.34
CA VAL A 88 15.64 -0.84 -8.50
C VAL A 88 17.10 -0.41 -8.39
N CYS A 89 17.48 0.27 -7.31
CA CYS A 89 18.80 0.88 -7.16
C CYS A 89 19.69 0.21 -6.10
N GLY A 90 19.21 -0.81 -5.39
CA GLY A 90 19.96 -1.49 -4.33
C GLY A 90 20.13 -0.69 -3.03
N ALA A 91 19.56 0.52 -2.92
CA ALA A 91 19.61 1.33 -1.71
C ALA A 91 19.08 0.55 -0.49
N THR A 92 19.72 0.72 0.66
CA THR A 92 19.34 0.06 1.93
C THR A 92 18.54 0.97 2.87
N ARG A 93 18.63 2.28 2.68
CA ARG A 93 18.00 3.30 3.54
C ARG A 93 16.67 3.76 2.97
N GLY A 94 15.71 4.02 3.86
CA GLY A 94 14.39 4.54 3.46
C GLY A 94 13.63 3.58 2.54
N VAL A 95 13.89 2.28 2.66
CA VAL A 95 13.24 1.21 1.90
C VAL A 95 11.99 0.77 2.64
N SER A 96 10.88 0.70 1.93
CA SER A 96 9.61 0.23 2.47
C SER A 96 9.01 -0.88 1.61
N PRO A 97 8.24 -1.80 2.21
CA PRO A 97 7.59 -2.83 1.44
C PRO A 97 6.35 -2.28 0.75
N HIS A 98 6.23 -2.62 -0.52
CA HIS A 98 5.13 -2.31 -1.40
C HIS A 98 4.51 -3.61 -1.88
N PHE A 99 3.21 -3.60 -2.11
CA PHE A 99 2.51 -4.72 -2.72
C PHE A 99 2.47 -4.52 -4.22
N ASP A 100 3.15 -5.39 -4.94
CA ASP A 100 3.00 -5.47 -6.38
C ASP A 100 1.71 -6.22 -6.72
N THR A 101 0.83 -5.56 -7.46
CA THR A 101 -0.47 -6.11 -7.83
C THR A 101 -0.38 -7.15 -8.93
N GLU A 102 0.65 -7.07 -9.77
CA GLU A 102 0.84 -7.97 -10.91
C GLU A 102 1.36 -9.32 -10.44
N SER A 103 2.49 -9.34 -9.71
CA SER A 103 3.04 -10.58 -9.15
C SER A 103 2.40 -11.03 -7.83
N GLN A 104 1.52 -10.21 -7.24
CA GLN A 104 0.94 -10.42 -5.92
C GLN A 104 1.99 -10.67 -4.82
N SER A 105 3.14 -10.00 -4.93
CA SER A 105 4.31 -10.17 -4.07
C SER A 105 4.70 -8.87 -3.35
N ILE A 106 5.66 -8.95 -2.42
CA ILE A 106 6.25 -7.77 -1.79
C ILE A 106 7.45 -7.33 -2.62
N VAL A 107 7.44 -6.07 -3.05
CA VAL A 107 8.59 -5.39 -3.64
C VAL A 107 9.10 -4.32 -2.68
N TRP A 108 10.42 -4.20 -2.55
CA TRP A 108 11.05 -3.24 -1.66
C TRP A 108 11.51 -2.02 -2.46
N LEU A 109 10.99 -0.84 -2.11
CA LEU A 109 11.27 0.39 -2.86
C LEU A 109 11.76 1.48 -1.91
N CYS A 110 12.81 2.19 -2.31
CA CYS A 110 13.26 3.40 -1.62
C CYS A 110 12.38 4.59 -2.01
N LYS A 111 12.53 5.70 -1.27
CA LYS A 111 11.76 6.93 -1.48
C LYS A 111 11.75 7.45 -2.93
N GLU A 112 12.88 7.32 -3.62
CA GLU A 112 13.05 7.81 -5.00
C GLU A 112 12.30 6.96 -6.03
N HIS A 113 12.01 5.69 -5.72
CA HIS A 113 11.30 4.77 -6.59
C HIS A 113 9.85 4.51 -6.13
N LEU A 114 9.31 5.35 -5.23
CA LEU A 114 7.92 5.24 -4.76
C LEU A 114 6.90 5.57 -5.86
N ASP A 115 7.19 6.58 -6.67
CA ASP A 115 6.31 7.05 -7.76
C ASP A 115 6.55 6.27 -9.06
N ASN A 116 7.69 5.60 -9.15
CA ASN A 116 8.08 4.70 -10.23
C ASN A 116 7.98 3.26 -9.73
N SER A 117 6.77 2.82 -9.32
CA SER A 117 6.56 1.37 -9.15
C SER A 117 7.02 0.75 -10.47
N PRO A 118 8.13 -0.01 -10.50
CA PRO A 118 8.59 -0.55 -11.74
C PRO A 118 7.48 -1.46 -12.19
N LYS A 119 6.99 -1.25 -13.42
CA LYS A 119 6.50 -2.37 -14.19
C LYS A 119 7.73 -3.27 -14.29
N LEU A 120 7.85 -4.22 -13.37
CA LEU A 120 8.91 -5.21 -13.45
C LEU A 120 8.55 -5.98 -14.72
N ASP A 121 9.26 -5.67 -15.81
CA ASP A 121 9.05 -6.32 -17.10
C ASP A 121 9.08 -7.83 -16.86
N ALA A 122 7.97 -8.48 -17.24
CA ALA A 122 7.79 -9.92 -17.19
C ALA A 122 8.72 -10.65 -18.15
#